data_AF-A0A848Y412-F1
#
_entry.id   AF-A0A848Y412-F1
#
_cell.length_a   1.000
_cell.length_b   1.000
_cell.length_c   1.000
_cell.angle_alpha   90.00
_cell.angle_beta   90.00
_cell.angle_gamma   90.00
#
_symmetry.space_group_name_H-M   'P 1'
#
loop_
_entity.id
_entity.type
_entity.pdbx_description
1 polymer ?
#
loop_
_entity_poly.entity_id
_entity_poly.type
_entity_poly.pdbx_seq_one_letter_code
_entity_poly.pdbx_strand_id
1 'polypeptide(L)'
;MARSLRADAPSRPDRRTSRRWSHLRSGGLAGAVSAVVFAAVHAWLISDIWVTAPAMAAAGAACGLSVAWSFGLLVEAPTVAGWVRYTLLYVAGFGGLGAASVLAFEPVTTMAAVVAANEPPEALFAEAMPLTIAFTVAMAALVGWRYRATRGSLAAVLLTCALLVLLLGLNISAIGLVHVPSGSAVVIAELFGLTALLAGVYAAVFVGMERSRFLRGEGAGAAEP
;
A
#
# COMPACT_ATOMS: atom_id res chain seq x y z
N MET A 1 15.18 39.07 -48.73
CA MET A 1 14.51 37.79 -48.41
C MET A 1 15.21 37.19 -47.18
N ALA A 2 14.90 37.67 -45.99
CA ALA A 2 15.56 37.27 -44.75
C ALA A 2 14.60 36.41 -43.91
N ARG A 3 14.77 35.09 -43.95
CA ARG A 3 14.08 34.17 -43.04
C ARG A 3 14.66 34.35 -41.64
N SER A 4 13.91 35.04 -40.80
CA SER A 4 14.14 35.13 -39.36
C SER A 4 14.17 33.74 -38.75
N LEU A 5 15.37 33.24 -38.45
CA LEU A 5 15.64 32.10 -37.56
C LEU A 5 15.24 32.48 -36.13
N ARG A 6 13.93 32.47 -35.82
CA ARG A 6 13.52 32.39 -34.41
C ARG A 6 13.78 30.96 -33.98
N ALA A 7 14.85 30.77 -33.22
CA ALA A 7 15.04 29.55 -32.46
C ALA A 7 13.80 29.33 -31.59
N ASP A 8 13.07 28.24 -31.83
CA ASP A 8 11.94 27.84 -31.00
C ASP A 8 12.45 27.72 -29.57
N ALA A 9 12.02 28.65 -28.71
CA ALA A 9 12.34 28.59 -27.30
C ALA A 9 11.81 27.25 -26.75
N PRO A 10 12.59 26.51 -25.96
CA PRO A 10 12.17 25.22 -25.45
C PRO A 10 10.82 25.38 -24.74
N SER A 11 9.82 24.63 -25.20
CA SER A 11 8.48 24.66 -24.64
C SER A 11 8.58 24.39 -23.14
N ARG A 12 8.06 25.33 -22.33
CA ARG A 12 8.05 25.16 -20.88
C ARG A 12 7.37 23.83 -20.55
N PRO A 13 7.95 22.99 -19.68
CA PRO A 13 7.35 21.71 -19.33
C PRO A 13 5.93 21.92 -18.84
N ASP A 14 5.00 21.14 -19.39
CA ASP A 14 3.58 21.20 -19.06
C ASP A 14 3.40 21.04 -17.54
N ARG A 15 2.77 22.04 -16.90
CA ARG A 15 2.51 22.07 -15.46
C ARG A 15 1.74 20.83 -14.98
N ARG A 16 1.00 20.14 -15.87
CA ARG A 16 0.33 18.88 -15.53
C ARG A 16 1.31 17.73 -15.29
N THR A 17 2.41 17.67 -16.05
CA THR A 17 3.40 16.59 -15.91
C THR A 17 4.18 16.73 -14.61
N SER A 18 4.70 17.93 -14.29
CA SER A 18 5.46 18.18 -13.06
C SER A 18 4.67 17.87 -11.78
N ARG A 19 3.36 18.13 -11.78
CA ARG A 19 2.45 17.80 -10.65
C ARG A 19 2.26 16.30 -10.45
N ARG A 20 2.17 15.53 -11.54
CA ARG A 20 2.03 14.07 -11.46
C ARG A 20 3.26 13.45 -10.79
N TRP A 21 4.46 13.88 -11.17
CA TRP A 21 5.72 13.34 -10.63
C TRP A 21 5.93 13.63 -9.14
N SER A 22 5.49 14.79 -8.67
CA SER A 22 5.70 15.15 -7.27
C SER A 22 4.83 14.33 -6.31
N HIS A 23 3.61 13.94 -6.71
CA HIS A 23 2.77 13.04 -5.92
C HIS A 23 3.37 11.64 -5.78
N LEU A 24 4.00 11.11 -6.84
CA LEU A 24 4.67 9.80 -6.79
C LEU A 24 5.84 9.79 -5.80
N ARG A 25 6.64 10.86 -5.80
CA ARG A 25 7.74 11.03 -4.84
C ARG A 25 7.23 11.10 -3.41
N SER A 26 6.16 11.85 -3.16
CA SER A 26 5.53 11.92 -1.84
C SER A 26 4.99 10.56 -1.41
N GLY A 27 4.39 9.78 -2.33
CA GLY A 27 3.95 8.41 -2.09
C GLY A 27 5.09 7.49 -1.68
N GLY A 28 6.17 7.46 -2.46
CA GLY A 28 7.34 6.63 -2.17
C GLY A 28 8.01 6.99 -0.84
N LEU A 29 8.22 8.28 -0.57
CA LEU A 29 8.84 8.73 0.68
C LEU A 29 7.94 8.41 1.90
N ALA A 30 6.64 8.66 1.81
CA ALA A 30 5.70 8.30 2.86
C ALA A 30 5.71 6.78 3.15
N GLY A 31 5.80 5.96 2.10
CA GLY A 31 5.90 4.52 2.22
C GLY A 31 7.20 4.06 2.90
N ALA A 32 8.35 4.62 2.51
CA ALA A 32 9.63 4.36 3.17
C ALA A 32 9.61 4.75 4.66
N VAL A 33 9.14 5.96 4.97
CA VAL A 33 9.04 6.45 6.35
C VAL A 33 8.12 5.56 7.18
N SER A 34 6.98 5.17 6.62
CA SER A 34 6.05 4.26 7.29
C SER A 34 6.69 2.90 7.60
N ALA A 35 7.44 2.32 6.67
CA ALA A 35 8.16 1.06 6.89
C ALA A 35 9.27 1.18 7.96
N VAL A 36 9.99 2.30 8.03
CA VAL A 36 10.98 2.55 9.10
C VAL A 36 10.30 2.69 10.46
N VAL A 37 9.18 3.41 10.54
CA VAL A 37 8.41 3.54 11.79
C VAL A 37 7.87 2.17 12.22
N PHE A 38 7.35 1.38 11.28
CA PHE A 38 6.95 0.00 11.55
C PHE A 38 8.13 -0.82 12.09
N ALA A 39 9.31 -0.75 11.46
CA ALA A 39 10.49 -1.47 11.92
C ALA A 39 10.88 -1.09 13.36
N ALA A 40 10.85 0.21 13.68
CA ALA A 40 11.17 0.70 15.02
C ALA A 40 10.18 0.22 16.08
N VAL A 41 8.87 0.27 15.78
CA VAL A 41 7.84 -0.21 16.71
C VAL A 41 7.87 -1.73 16.83
N HIS A 42 8.11 -2.44 15.73
CA HIS A 42 8.28 -3.89 15.74
C HIS A 42 9.49 -4.33 16.56
N ALA A 43 10.63 -3.64 16.42
CA ALA A 43 11.83 -3.88 17.23
C ALA A 43 11.58 -3.68 18.72
N TRP A 44 10.68 -2.77 19.08
CA TRP A 44 10.32 -2.52 20.47
C TRP A 44 9.34 -3.54 21.05
N LEU A 45 8.42 -4.06 20.22
CA LEU A 45 7.33 -4.93 20.68
C LEU A 45 7.59 -6.43 20.51
N ILE A 46 8.19 -6.85 19.39
CA ILE A 46 8.24 -8.25 18.96
C ILE A 46 9.68 -8.74 18.87
N SER A 47 10.43 -8.21 17.90
CA SER A 47 11.80 -8.64 17.64
C SER A 47 12.56 -7.60 16.84
N ASP A 48 13.87 -7.53 17.10
CA ASP A 48 14.79 -6.67 16.39
C ASP A 48 14.89 -7.10 14.92
N ILE A 49 14.36 -6.25 14.04
CA ILE A 49 14.39 -6.41 12.59
C ILE A 49 15.16 -5.27 11.91
N TRP A 50 16.04 -4.57 12.63
CA TRP A 50 16.78 -3.43 12.07
C TRP A 50 17.67 -3.81 10.89
N VAL A 51 18.18 -5.05 10.88
CA VAL A 51 19.00 -5.55 9.77
C VAL A 51 18.21 -5.59 8.45
N THR A 52 16.91 -5.85 8.49
CA THR A 52 16.04 -5.89 7.29
C THR A 52 15.38 -4.54 7.00
N ALA A 53 15.58 -3.53 7.84
CA ALA A 53 14.98 -2.20 7.68
C ALA A 53 15.25 -1.54 6.31
N PRO A 54 16.45 -1.64 5.68
CA PRO A 54 16.66 -1.08 4.35
C PRO A 54 15.80 -1.76 3.27
N ALA A 55 15.68 -3.09 3.31
CA ALA A 55 14.84 -3.84 2.38
C ALA A 55 13.36 -3.53 2.59
N MET A 56 12.92 -3.43 3.85
CA MET A 56 11.55 -3.02 4.19
C MET A 56 11.26 -1.58 3.76
N ALA A 57 12.21 -0.66 3.90
CA ALA A 57 12.05 0.71 3.44
C ALA A 57 11.90 0.78 1.92
N ALA A 58 12.66 -0.03 1.16
CA ALA A 58 12.52 -0.14 -0.29
C ALA A 58 11.15 -0.74 -0.69
N ALA A 59 10.71 -1.80 -0.02
CA ALA A 59 9.39 -2.40 -0.22
C ALA A 59 8.27 -1.39 0.10
N GLY A 60 8.39 -0.69 1.24
CA GLY A 60 7.50 0.39 1.64
C GLY A 60 7.44 1.52 0.62
N ALA A 61 8.59 1.92 0.05
CA ALA A 61 8.64 2.91 -1.02
C ALA A 61 7.91 2.45 -2.28
N ALA A 62 8.12 1.21 -2.71
CA ALA A 62 7.45 0.64 -3.88
C ALA A 62 5.92 0.57 -3.67
N CYS A 63 5.46 0.09 -2.52
CA CYS A 63 4.04 0.08 -2.15
C CYS A 63 3.46 1.49 -2.04
N GLY A 64 4.16 2.41 -1.38
CA GLY A 64 3.71 3.79 -1.20
C GLY A 64 3.60 4.55 -2.52
N LEU A 65 4.54 4.31 -3.45
CA LEU A 65 4.50 4.86 -4.80
C LEU A 65 3.33 4.29 -5.61
N SER A 66 3.11 2.98 -5.58
CA SER A 66 2.03 2.34 -6.35
C SER A 66 0.65 2.76 -5.85
N VAL A 67 0.44 2.88 -4.54
CA VAL A 67 -0.80 3.39 -3.94
C VAL A 67 -1.04 4.85 -4.32
N ALA A 68 -0.03 5.72 -4.22
CA ALA A 68 -0.17 7.11 -4.63
C ALA A 68 -0.45 7.25 -6.14
N TRP A 69 0.18 6.39 -6.95
CA TRP A 69 -0.01 6.37 -8.40
C TRP A 69 -1.42 5.95 -8.79
N SER A 70 -1.90 4.83 -8.26
CA SER A 70 -3.24 4.31 -8.53
C SER A 70 -4.33 5.28 -8.05
N PHE A 71 -4.16 5.89 -6.87
CA PHE A 71 -5.07 6.95 -6.40
C PHE A 71 -5.13 8.14 -7.36
N GLY A 72 -3.99 8.64 -7.82
CA GLY A 72 -3.92 9.77 -8.75
C GLY A 72 -4.49 9.49 -10.13
N LEU A 73 -4.64 8.22 -10.51
CA LEU A 73 -5.35 7.81 -11.73
C LEU A 73 -6.85 7.61 -11.52
N LEU A 74 -7.28 7.25 -10.31
CA LEU A 74 -8.69 7.01 -9.97
C LEU A 74 -9.45 8.26 -9.56
N VAL A 75 -8.78 9.26 -9.00
CA VAL A 75 -9.43 10.42 -8.37
C VAL A 75 -8.98 11.70 -9.06
N GLU A 76 -9.88 12.26 -9.87
CA GLU A 76 -9.63 13.50 -10.63
C GLU A 76 -9.41 14.72 -9.71
N ALA A 77 -10.20 14.83 -8.64
CA ALA A 77 -10.12 15.88 -7.64
C ALA A 77 -9.68 15.31 -6.29
N PRO A 78 -8.36 15.14 -6.06
CA PRO A 78 -7.85 14.50 -4.86
C PRO A 78 -8.14 15.37 -3.62
N THR A 79 -8.69 14.75 -2.58
CA THR A 79 -8.97 15.38 -1.27
C THR A 79 -8.34 14.56 -0.15
N VAL A 80 -8.08 15.18 1.00
CA VAL A 80 -7.58 14.47 2.19
C VAL A 80 -8.55 13.35 2.61
N ALA A 81 -9.86 13.63 2.63
CA ALA A 81 -10.86 12.62 2.96
C ALA A 81 -10.90 11.48 1.94
N GLY A 82 -10.77 11.78 0.65
CA GLY A 82 -10.69 10.77 -0.42
C GLY A 82 -9.46 9.88 -0.27
N TRP A 83 -8.30 10.47 0.06
CA TRP A 83 -7.06 9.76 0.33
C TRP A 83 -7.18 8.81 1.52
N VAL A 84 -7.66 9.33 2.66
CA VAL A 84 -7.85 8.52 3.88
C VAL A 84 -8.81 7.36 3.62
N ARG A 85 -9.94 7.59 2.94
CA ARG A 85 -10.88 6.51 2.58
C ARG A 85 -10.24 5.47 1.68
N TYR A 86 -9.41 5.90 0.72
CA TYR A 86 -8.70 5.01 -0.19
C TYR A 86 -7.71 4.11 0.56
N THR A 87 -6.89 4.69 1.44
CA THR A 87 -5.96 3.92 2.28
C THR A 87 -6.69 2.99 3.24
N LEU A 88 -7.77 3.44 3.89
CA LEU A 88 -8.59 2.62 4.79
C LEU A 88 -9.21 1.42 4.09
N LEU A 89 -9.55 1.54 2.80
CA LEU A 89 -10.06 0.41 2.02
C LEU A 89 -9.04 -0.72 1.91
N TYR A 90 -7.75 -0.40 1.71
CA TYR A 90 -6.68 -1.40 1.71
C TYR A 90 -6.44 -2.01 3.09
N VAL A 91 -6.48 -1.20 4.15
CA VAL A 91 -6.37 -1.69 5.54
C VAL A 91 -7.50 -2.67 5.87
N ALA A 92 -8.74 -2.30 5.55
CA ALA A 92 -9.90 -3.16 5.73
C ALA A 92 -9.78 -4.43 4.88
N GLY A 93 -9.25 -4.32 3.66
CA GLY A 93 -8.92 -5.45 2.82
C GLY A 93 -7.96 -6.42 3.52
N PHE A 94 -6.82 -5.94 4.01
CA PHE A 94 -5.87 -6.78 4.75
C PHE A 94 -6.47 -7.40 6.01
N GLY A 95 -7.32 -6.65 6.72
CA GLY A 95 -8.23 -7.17 7.76
C GLY A 95 -9.01 -8.39 7.30
N GLY A 96 -9.72 -8.24 6.19
CA GLY A 96 -10.52 -9.29 5.57
C GLY A 96 -9.68 -10.48 5.09
N LEU A 97 -8.49 -10.26 4.54
CA LEU A 97 -7.58 -11.33 4.13
C LEU A 97 -7.14 -12.18 5.32
N GLY A 98 -6.76 -11.56 6.43
CA GLY A 98 -6.39 -12.28 7.65
C GLY A 98 -7.55 -13.10 8.19
N ALA A 99 -8.76 -12.52 8.25
CA ALA A 99 -9.96 -13.23 8.67
C ALA A 99 -10.29 -14.41 7.72
N ALA A 100 -10.23 -14.19 6.41
CA ALA A 100 -10.46 -15.24 5.41
C ALA A 100 -9.44 -16.37 5.52
N SER A 101 -8.17 -16.04 5.75
CA SER A 101 -7.10 -17.03 5.97
C SER A 101 -7.40 -17.93 7.17
N VAL A 102 -7.74 -17.36 8.32
CA VAL A 102 -8.10 -18.12 9.53
C VAL A 102 -9.32 -19.01 9.33
N LEU A 103 -10.29 -18.58 8.51
CA LEU A 103 -11.49 -19.37 8.22
C LEU A 103 -11.27 -20.44 7.14
N ALA A 104 -10.33 -20.22 6.21
CA ALA A 104 -10.12 -21.08 5.06
C ALA A 104 -9.11 -22.21 5.31
N PHE A 105 -8.17 -22.01 6.24
CA PHE A 105 -7.08 -22.94 6.47
C PHE A 105 -7.19 -23.67 7.81
N GLU A 106 -6.81 -24.95 7.80
CA GLU A 106 -6.51 -25.69 9.02
C GLU A 106 -5.04 -25.45 9.39
N PRO A 107 -4.70 -25.14 10.65
CA PRO A 107 -3.32 -24.92 11.05
C PRO A 107 -2.45 -26.17 10.86
N VAL A 108 -1.33 -26.04 10.15
CA VAL A 108 -0.38 -27.13 9.88
C VAL A 108 0.91 -27.04 10.70
N THR A 109 1.14 -25.90 11.37
CA THR A 109 2.32 -25.68 12.22
C THR A 109 1.98 -24.80 13.44
N THR A 110 2.95 -24.52 14.30
CA THR A 110 2.82 -23.58 15.43
C THR A 110 3.79 -22.42 15.28
N MET A 111 3.51 -21.29 15.91
CA MET A 111 4.44 -20.14 15.89
C MET A 111 5.82 -20.52 16.45
N ALA A 112 5.86 -21.33 17.51
CA ALA A 112 7.10 -21.81 18.09
C ALA A 112 7.94 -22.63 17.10
N ALA A 113 7.29 -23.49 16.30
CA ALA A 113 7.97 -24.28 15.28
C ALA A 113 8.50 -23.41 14.13
N VAL A 114 7.74 -22.40 13.68
CA VAL A 114 8.17 -21.45 12.65
C VAL A 114 9.41 -20.66 13.11
N VAL A 115 9.38 -20.14 14.36
CA VAL A 115 10.52 -19.42 14.93
C VAL A 115 11.73 -20.34 15.13
N ALA A 116 11.52 -21.57 15.59
CA ALA A 116 12.60 -22.53 15.82
C ALA A 116 13.29 -22.97 14.53
N ALA A 117 12.55 -23.09 13.43
CA ALA A 117 13.12 -23.45 12.13
C ALA A 117 14.07 -22.35 11.61
N ASN A 118 13.76 -21.07 11.85
CA ASN A 118 14.55 -19.90 11.41
C ASN A 118 14.90 -19.92 9.90
N GLU A 119 14.02 -20.53 9.11
CA GLU A 119 14.12 -20.64 7.65
C GLU A 119 12.94 -19.89 7.01
N PRO A 120 13.08 -19.43 5.75
CA PRO A 120 11.96 -18.88 5.00
C PRO A 120 10.79 -19.89 4.95
N PRO A 121 9.55 -19.51 5.28
CA PRO A 121 8.43 -20.44 5.38
C PRO A 121 7.81 -20.72 3.99
N GLU A 122 8.61 -21.23 3.05
CA GLU A 122 8.23 -21.39 1.64
C GLU A 122 6.98 -22.27 1.46
N ALA A 123 6.86 -23.36 2.23
CA ALA A 123 5.71 -24.25 2.18
C ALA A 123 4.41 -23.53 2.59
N LEU A 124 4.45 -22.72 3.66
CA LEU A 124 3.29 -21.95 4.12
C LEU A 124 2.89 -20.91 3.06
N PHE A 125 3.87 -20.27 2.43
CA PHE A 125 3.61 -19.29 1.36
C PHE A 125 3.04 -19.92 0.11
N ALA A 126 3.53 -21.10 -0.29
CA ALA A 126 3.00 -21.84 -1.42
C ALA A 126 1.52 -22.23 -1.18
N GLU A 127 1.20 -22.68 0.04
CA GLU A 127 -0.15 -23.06 0.42
C GLU A 127 -1.09 -21.85 0.55
N ALA A 128 -0.60 -20.71 1.04
CA ALA A 128 -1.39 -19.47 1.13
C ALA A 128 -1.56 -18.74 -0.22
N MET A 129 -0.80 -19.11 -1.25
CA MET A 129 -0.76 -18.42 -2.55
C MET A 129 -2.12 -18.37 -3.27
N PRO A 130 -2.93 -19.44 -3.34
CA PRO A 130 -4.23 -19.39 -4.03
C PRO A 130 -5.19 -18.36 -3.43
N LEU A 131 -5.28 -18.32 -2.09
CA LEU A 131 -6.08 -17.31 -1.38
C LEU A 131 -5.55 -15.89 -1.66
N THR A 132 -4.23 -15.75 -1.65
CA THR A 132 -3.51 -14.50 -1.92
C THR A 132 -3.82 -13.96 -3.33
N ILE A 133 -3.81 -14.83 -4.35
CA ILE A 133 -4.17 -14.48 -5.74
C ILE A 133 -5.65 -14.09 -5.83
N ALA A 134 -6.54 -14.93 -5.29
CA ALA A 134 -7.98 -14.68 -5.32
C ALA A 134 -8.33 -13.35 -4.66
N PHE A 135 -7.74 -13.08 -3.50
CA PHE A 135 -7.92 -11.83 -2.78
C PHE A 135 -7.37 -10.63 -3.55
N THR A 136 -6.22 -10.75 -4.21
CA THR A 136 -5.64 -9.70 -5.05
C THR A 136 -6.61 -9.27 -6.15
N VAL A 137 -7.19 -10.25 -6.86
CA VAL A 137 -8.17 -10.00 -7.92
C VAL A 137 -9.45 -9.40 -7.35
N ALA A 138 -9.95 -9.94 -6.24
CA ALA A 138 -11.17 -9.46 -5.59
C ALA A 138 -11.02 -8.00 -5.10
N MET A 139 -9.90 -7.66 -4.47
CA MET A 139 -9.62 -6.29 -4.05
C MET A 139 -9.47 -5.33 -5.23
N ALA A 140 -8.78 -5.75 -6.28
CA ALA A 140 -8.66 -4.92 -7.48
C ALA A 140 -10.02 -4.64 -8.12
N ALA A 141 -10.90 -5.65 -8.17
CA ALA A 141 -12.27 -5.51 -8.64
C ALA A 141 -13.10 -4.58 -7.73
N LEU A 142 -13.00 -4.74 -6.40
CA LEU A 142 -13.71 -3.91 -5.42
C LEU A 142 -13.29 -2.44 -5.53
N VAL A 143 -11.99 -2.16 -5.53
CA VAL A 143 -11.44 -0.81 -5.69
C VAL A 143 -11.84 -0.24 -7.05
N GLY A 144 -11.69 -1.03 -8.12
CA GLY A 144 -12.05 -0.65 -9.48
C GLY A 144 -13.53 -0.26 -9.60
N TRP A 145 -14.43 -1.08 -9.05
CA TRP A 145 -15.86 -0.79 -8.99
C TRP A 145 -16.16 0.47 -8.18
N ARG A 146 -15.60 0.56 -6.97
CA ARG A 146 -15.86 1.66 -6.03
C ARG A 146 -15.44 3.03 -6.57
N TYR A 147 -14.39 3.07 -7.39
CA TYR A 147 -13.84 4.27 -7.99
C TYR A 147 -14.10 4.39 -9.51
N ARG A 148 -14.97 3.55 -10.07
CA ARG A 148 -15.35 3.55 -11.49
C ARG A 148 -14.13 3.56 -12.43
N ALA A 149 -13.17 2.68 -12.15
CA ALA A 149 -11.91 2.61 -12.87
C ALA A 149 -12.11 2.36 -14.38
N THR A 150 -11.40 3.12 -15.20
CA THR A 150 -11.14 2.79 -16.60
C THR A 150 -10.17 1.60 -16.70
N ARG A 151 -10.00 1.02 -17.89
CA ARG A 151 -9.05 -0.07 -18.13
C ARG A 151 -7.62 0.26 -17.69
N GLY A 152 -7.14 1.48 -17.97
CA GLY A 152 -5.80 1.93 -17.59
C GLY A 152 -5.63 2.07 -16.08
N SER A 153 -6.59 2.67 -15.40
CA SER A 153 -6.56 2.77 -13.93
C SER A 153 -6.76 1.42 -13.25
N LEU A 154 -7.52 0.50 -13.84
CA LEU A 154 -7.71 -0.85 -13.29
C LEU A 154 -6.39 -1.65 -13.30
N ALA A 155 -5.59 -1.53 -14.36
CA ALA A 155 -4.26 -2.15 -14.40
C ALA A 155 -3.34 -1.61 -13.30
N ALA A 156 -3.35 -0.30 -13.06
CA ALA A 156 -2.59 0.32 -11.96
C ALA A 156 -3.08 -0.15 -10.58
N VAL A 157 -4.39 -0.30 -10.39
CA VAL A 157 -4.98 -0.86 -9.17
C VAL A 157 -4.58 -2.31 -8.97
N LEU A 158 -4.64 -3.14 -10.02
CA LEU A 158 -4.26 -4.54 -9.95
C LEU A 158 -2.77 -4.68 -9.59
N LEU A 159 -1.89 -3.90 -10.22
CA LEU A 159 -0.48 -3.86 -9.88
C LEU A 159 -0.25 -3.42 -8.42
N THR A 160 -0.98 -2.41 -7.96
CA THR A 160 -0.92 -1.93 -6.57
C THR A 160 -1.34 -3.05 -5.60
N CYS A 161 -2.46 -3.74 -5.89
CA CYS A 161 -2.92 -4.87 -5.08
C CYS A 161 -1.88 -6.00 -5.08
N ALA A 162 -1.32 -6.35 -6.24
CA ALA A 162 -0.31 -7.39 -6.34
C ALA A 162 0.95 -7.04 -5.52
N LEU A 163 1.46 -5.81 -5.62
CA LEU A 163 2.62 -5.37 -4.83
C LEU A 163 2.33 -5.40 -3.33
N LEU A 164 1.20 -4.84 -2.91
CA LEU A 164 0.78 -4.83 -1.51
C LEU A 164 0.62 -6.25 -0.96
N VAL A 165 -0.03 -7.13 -1.72
CA VAL A 165 -0.30 -8.50 -1.28
C VAL A 165 0.97 -9.36 -1.30
N LEU A 166 1.86 -9.20 -2.28
CA LEU A 166 3.13 -9.93 -2.30
C LEU A 166 4.08 -9.49 -1.19
N LEU A 167 4.13 -8.18 -0.87
CA LEU A 167 5.09 -7.65 0.11
C LEU A 167 4.55 -7.65 1.55
N LEU A 168 3.23 -7.55 1.74
CA LEU A 168 2.60 -7.56 3.07
C LEU A 168 1.60 -8.71 3.23
N GLY A 169 0.77 -8.95 2.21
CA GLY A 169 -0.36 -9.89 2.28
C GLY A 169 0.02 -11.36 2.46
N LEU A 170 1.17 -11.80 1.96
CA LEU A 170 1.67 -13.17 2.13
C LEU A 170 1.89 -13.52 3.61
N ASN A 171 2.42 -12.58 4.40
CA ASN A 171 2.57 -12.78 5.84
C ASN A 171 1.21 -12.89 6.54
N ILE A 172 0.21 -12.14 6.06
CA ILE A 172 -1.15 -12.13 6.61
C ILE A 172 -1.91 -13.40 6.21
N SER A 173 -1.76 -13.87 4.98
CA SER A 173 -2.45 -15.05 4.48
C SER A 173 -1.88 -16.35 5.03
N ALA A 174 -0.62 -16.37 5.48
CA ALA A 174 -0.03 -17.51 6.19
C ALA A 174 -0.52 -17.65 7.65
N ILE A 175 -1.18 -16.64 8.23
CA ILE A 175 -1.63 -16.67 9.64
C ILE A 175 -2.56 -17.87 9.91
N GLY A 176 -3.50 -18.17 9.01
CA GLY A 176 -4.43 -19.30 9.17
C GLY A 176 -3.75 -20.67 9.17
N LEU A 177 -2.54 -20.79 8.61
CA LEU A 177 -1.76 -22.03 8.59
C LEU A 177 -0.94 -22.22 9.87
N VAL A 178 -0.84 -21.18 10.71
CA VAL A 178 -0.09 -21.21 11.96
C VAL A 178 -1.06 -21.26 13.14
N HIS A 179 -0.93 -22.29 13.96
CA HIS A 179 -1.75 -22.41 15.17
C HIS A 179 -1.37 -21.30 16.14
N VAL A 180 -2.30 -20.38 16.34
CA VAL A 180 -2.23 -19.32 17.34
C VAL A 180 -3.11 -19.77 18.51
N PRO A 181 -2.55 -20.06 19.70
CA PRO A 181 -3.32 -20.45 20.87
C PRO A 181 -4.50 -19.49 21.12
N SER A 182 -5.62 -19.98 21.65
CA SER A 182 -6.82 -19.17 21.90
C SER A 182 -6.60 -17.98 22.86
N GLY A 183 -5.53 -18.00 23.66
CA GLY A 183 -5.07 -16.88 24.49
C GLY A 183 -4.31 -15.77 23.74
N SER A 184 -4.01 -15.96 22.45
CA SER A 184 -3.20 -15.03 21.63
C SER A 184 -4.03 -14.10 20.74
N ALA A 185 -5.29 -13.83 21.11
CA ALA A 185 -6.07 -12.74 20.51
C ALA A 185 -5.31 -11.40 20.54
N VAL A 186 -4.46 -11.21 21.54
CA VAL A 186 -3.54 -10.07 21.66
C VAL A 186 -2.56 -10.02 20.49
N VAL A 187 -1.95 -11.13 20.10
CA VAL A 187 -0.99 -11.20 18.96
C VAL A 187 -1.68 -10.86 17.64
N ILE A 188 -2.90 -11.37 17.44
CA ILE A 188 -3.70 -11.04 16.26
C ILE A 188 -4.03 -9.53 16.26
N ALA A 189 -4.44 -8.98 17.40
CA ALA A 189 -4.71 -7.56 17.55
C ALA A 189 -3.45 -6.70 17.34
N GLU A 190 -2.27 -7.16 17.77
CA GLU A 190 -0.98 -6.51 17.54
C GLU A 190 -0.62 -6.49 16.05
N LEU A 191 -0.79 -7.61 15.33
CA LEU A 191 -0.53 -7.66 13.88
C LEU A 191 -1.44 -6.69 13.11
N PHE A 192 -2.74 -6.67 13.42
CA PHE A 192 -3.66 -5.70 12.83
C PHE A 192 -3.38 -4.26 13.27
N GLY A 193 -2.97 -4.06 14.53
CA GLY A 193 -2.57 -2.78 15.08
C GLY A 193 -1.34 -2.21 14.37
N LEU A 194 -0.33 -3.05 14.11
CA LEU A 194 0.86 -2.68 13.33
C LEU A 194 0.52 -2.36 11.86
N THR A 195 -0.40 -3.12 11.26
CA THR A 195 -0.89 -2.84 9.90
C THR A 195 -1.61 -1.50 9.84
N ALA A 196 -2.47 -1.21 10.82
CA ALA A 196 -3.16 0.06 10.96
C ALA A 196 -2.20 1.21 11.23
N LEU A 197 -1.18 1.01 12.07
CA LEU A 197 -0.12 1.98 12.33
C LEU A 197 0.64 2.33 11.04
N LEU A 198 1.08 1.33 10.28
CA LEU A 198 1.78 1.52 9.01
C LEU A 198 0.92 2.36 8.05
N ALA A 199 -0.35 2.01 7.89
CA ALA A 199 -1.27 2.77 7.04
C ALA A 199 -1.54 4.18 7.57
N GLY A 200 -1.66 4.37 8.88
CA GLY A 200 -1.88 5.65 9.53
C GLY A 200 -0.69 6.60 9.34
N VAL A 201 0.53 6.12 9.57
CA VAL A 201 1.78 6.87 9.35
C VAL A 201 1.90 7.23 7.86
N TYR A 202 1.68 6.28 6.96
CA TYR A 202 1.69 6.52 5.53
C TYR A 202 0.72 7.64 5.14
N ALA A 203 -0.53 7.55 5.59
CA ALA A 203 -1.55 8.54 5.29
C ALA A 203 -1.18 9.93 5.84
N ALA A 204 -0.71 10.00 7.08
CA ALA A 204 -0.33 11.25 7.74
C ALA A 204 0.87 11.93 7.06
N VAL A 205 1.92 11.18 6.76
CA VAL A 205 3.13 11.71 6.11
C VAL A 205 2.81 12.20 4.70
N PHE A 206 2.04 11.42 3.92
CA PHE A 206 1.60 11.83 2.60
C PHE A 206 0.78 13.13 2.64
N VAL A 207 -0.21 13.20 3.53
CA VAL A 207 -1.04 14.40 3.72
C VAL A 207 -0.19 15.60 4.15
N GLY A 208 0.78 15.41 5.04
CA GLY A 208 1.70 16.46 5.47
C GLY A 208 2.48 17.07 4.31
N MET A 209 3.04 16.23 3.44
CA MET A 209 3.80 16.68 2.26
C MET A 209 2.92 17.31 1.18
N GLU A 210 1.69 16.82 1.00
CA GLU A 210 0.78 17.25 -0.06
C GLU A 210 -0.28 18.27 0.40
N ARG A 211 -0.25 18.71 1.67
CA ARG A 211 -1.23 19.60 2.29
C ARG A 211 -1.49 20.86 1.48
N SER A 212 -0.42 21.50 1.00
CA SER A 212 -0.55 22.74 0.22
C SER A 212 -1.29 22.54 -1.11
N ARG A 213 -1.22 21.35 -1.71
CA ARG A 213 -1.95 21.03 -2.96
C ARG A 213 -3.40 20.72 -2.69
N PHE A 214 -3.69 19.96 -1.63
CA PHE A 214 -5.07 19.71 -1.21
C PHE A 214 -5.82 21.01 -0.86
N LEU A 215 -5.16 21.95 -0.17
CA LEU A 215 -5.77 23.20 0.26
C LEU A 215 -6.03 24.20 -0.88
N ARG A 216 -5.20 24.20 -1.93
CA ARG A 216 -5.38 25.14 -3.04
C ARG A 216 -6.56 24.80 -3.96
N GLY A 217 -7.29 23.70 -3.71
CA GLY A 217 -8.47 23.35 -4.48
C GLY A 217 -8.19 23.21 -5.98
N GLU A 218 -6.94 22.97 -6.38
CA GLU A 218 -6.53 23.01 -7.79
C GLU A 218 -7.07 21.81 -8.61
N GLY A 219 -7.89 20.95 -8.01
CA GLY A 219 -8.72 19.94 -8.68
C GLY A 219 -10.22 20.27 -8.73
N ALA A 220 -10.68 21.35 -8.10
CA ALA A 220 -12.07 21.82 -8.13
C ALA A 220 -12.33 22.90 -9.20
N GLY A 221 -11.32 23.20 -10.04
CA GLY A 221 -11.43 24.16 -11.12
C GLY A 221 -12.20 23.60 -12.31
N ALA A 222 -13.41 24.13 -12.51
CA ALA A 222 -14.25 24.04 -13.72
C ALA A 222 -15.06 22.75 -13.94
N ALA A 223 -15.85 22.33 -12.95
CA ALA A 223 -17.20 21.87 -13.27
C ALA A 223 -18.09 23.12 -13.29
N GLU A 224 -18.04 23.90 -14.38
CA GLU A 224 -19.17 24.77 -14.70
C GLU A 224 -20.37 23.86 -15.04
N PRO A 225 -21.58 24.17 -14.54
CA PRO A 225 -22.78 23.36 -14.74
C PRO A 225 -23.20 23.25 -16.21
#